data_AF-A0AAU9CHE4-F1
#
_entry.id   AF-A0AAU9CHE4-F1
#
_cell.length_a   1.000
_cell.length_b   1.000
_cell.length_c   1.000
_cell.angle_alpha   90.00
_cell.angle_beta   90.00
_cell.angle_gamma   90.00
#
_symmetry.space_group_name_H-M   'P 1'
#
loop_
_entity.id
_entity.type
_entity.pdbx_description
1 polymer ?
#
loop_
_entity_poly.entity_id
_entity_poly.type
_entity_poly.pdbx_seq_one_letter_code
_entity_poly.pdbx_strand_id
1 'polypeptide(L)'
;MKKSLLFFALFLISFSRGFSQHEIGYYHDISGLPIHGYYDELDYSPLIGVVFNKSISETYSEGAYYTKKGKKVGGMLLIKSRGIQYKKENEDEPITLEIKDLSAAVVGIDSFFVASNFSIERATGSYRKEKPELVQFLLEYEGRTYARHFNFGKSIVDGGRKHILQTFLLKYRDGSEWISFPNESSMRTRKTISERNNGKEMPGLPLPFMDKFSVKNRFLKKVREHFTDYPFVVADVEIGKITQTDFLTIIRYLKYKDKFERKEPIYFNKYWNETNKKDKATYYAELSMPDAIHWLLRYHDMNGKFLYGEQVDIYGNKMESSHFKSLYPSGVCRKASVFEAKKLQEVKLFDEQGKIHTKYSVSLADTDTIGTWSDKKKDVALNYTYLIDENGKELVFEKFTSRSFYDPIRKLTFHQEFKRGKLEKTYYVEEGGRKVYLACGRPSKFKVLRLSRVFSDRFYIPGKQSIKKASKIDTVMVSAIADGAKQTGLVWMKISESGIVESWKLLKTGLHADYQEELTDFLTAHYGQNSELTRKEKPYRIKGKKVAHEIVVPFTFTFSRFYDLEDKYYYMRWNPFLMNQFAPGIHFSL
;
A
#
# COMPACT_ATOMS: atom_id res chain seq x y z
N MET A 1 -36.55 21.53 -42.68
CA MET A 1 -35.15 22.00 -42.46
C MET A 1 -34.87 22.57 -41.07
N LYS A 2 -35.65 23.50 -40.51
CA LYS A 2 -35.31 24.08 -39.18
C LYS A 2 -35.37 23.08 -38.01
N LYS A 3 -36.33 22.14 -38.02
CA LYS A 3 -36.46 21.11 -36.96
C LYS A 3 -35.34 20.06 -37.01
N SER A 4 -34.87 19.69 -38.21
CA SER A 4 -33.77 18.74 -38.39
C SER A 4 -32.42 19.33 -38.01
N LEU A 5 -32.20 20.63 -38.24
CA LEU A 5 -30.99 21.33 -37.78
C LEU A 5 -30.95 21.45 -36.25
N LEU A 6 -32.10 21.71 -35.61
CA LEU A 6 -32.20 21.75 -34.15
C LEU A 6 -31.96 20.37 -33.52
N PHE A 7 -32.48 19.31 -34.13
CA PHE A 7 -32.26 17.94 -33.67
C PHE A 7 -30.80 17.52 -33.84
N PHE A 8 -30.16 17.91 -34.94
CA PHE A 8 -28.73 17.65 -35.17
C PHE A 8 -27.84 18.47 -34.22
N ALA A 9 -28.19 19.72 -33.94
CA ALA A 9 -27.50 20.54 -32.94
C ALA A 9 -27.68 19.99 -31.51
N LEU A 10 -28.89 19.56 -31.14
CA LEU A 10 -29.15 18.90 -29.85
C LEU A 10 -28.42 17.56 -29.75
N PHE A 11 -28.37 16.78 -30.83
CA PHE A 11 -27.61 15.53 -30.90
C PHE A 11 -26.11 15.78 -30.76
N LEU A 12 -25.57 16.81 -31.43
CA LEU A 12 -24.16 17.21 -31.28
C LEU A 12 -23.84 17.74 -29.86
N ILE A 13 -24.75 18.50 -29.23
CA ILE A 13 -24.60 18.96 -27.83
C ILE A 13 -24.71 17.79 -26.84
N SER A 14 -25.47 16.74 -27.20
CA SER A 14 -25.56 15.49 -26.41
C SER A 14 -24.27 14.67 -26.50
N PHE A 15 -23.61 14.68 -27.66
CA PHE A 15 -22.33 14.00 -27.88
C PHE A 15 -21.11 14.80 -27.42
N SER A 16 -21.20 16.13 -27.31
CA SER A 16 -20.11 16.97 -26.78
C SER A 16 -19.96 16.92 -25.26
N ARG A 17 -20.69 16.04 -24.57
CA ARG A 17 -20.44 15.68 -23.16
C ARG A 17 -19.57 14.42 -23.00
N GLY A 18 -19.03 13.87 -24.09
CA GLY A 18 -17.99 12.86 -24.00
C GLY A 18 -16.69 13.50 -23.53
N PHE A 19 -16.37 13.33 -22.25
CA PHE A 19 -15.04 13.02 -21.67
C PHE A 19 -15.14 13.23 -20.17
N SER A 20 -15.64 12.21 -19.50
CA SER A 20 -15.64 12.16 -18.05
C SER A 20 -15.21 10.76 -17.68
N GLN A 21 -13.92 10.64 -17.33
CA GLN A 21 -13.51 9.69 -16.32
C GLN A 21 -14.62 9.67 -15.26
N HIS A 22 -15.25 8.53 -14.98
CA HIS A 22 -16.34 8.49 -13.99
C HIS A 22 -15.97 9.33 -12.76
N GLU A 23 -16.69 10.43 -12.55
CA GLU A 23 -16.28 11.53 -11.67
C GLU A 23 -16.27 11.10 -10.20
N ILE A 24 -15.07 11.00 -9.61
CA ILE A 24 -14.91 10.83 -8.15
C ILE A 24 -13.96 11.92 -7.62
N GLY A 25 -14.41 13.17 -7.66
CA GLY A 25 -13.95 14.25 -6.77
C GLY A 25 -12.59 14.93 -7.06
N TYR A 26 -12.63 16.27 -7.03
CA TYR A 26 -11.62 17.32 -6.80
C TYR A 26 -10.21 17.23 -7.44
N TYR A 27 -9.59 16.05 -7.50
CA TYR A 27 -8.14 15.89 -7.68
C TYR A 27 -7.67 14.49 -8.06
N HIS A 28 -8.49 13.45 -7.88
CA HIS A 28 -8.14 12.06 -8.14
C HIS A 28 -9.29 11.36 -8.86
N ASP A 29 -9.01 10.32 -9.63
CA ASP A 29 -10.02 9.56 -10.33
C ASP A 29 -10.51 8.35 -9.52
N ILE A 30 -11.34 7.49 -10.14
CA ILE A 30 -11.88 6.29 -9.48
C ILE A 30 -10.79 5.35 -8.96
N SER A 31 -9.66 5.25 -9.65
CA SER A 31 -8.50 4.44 -9.27
C SER A 31 -7.61 5.13 -8.23
N GLY A 32 -8.04 6.29 -7.74
CA GLY A 32 -7.31 7.15 -6.84
C GLY A 32 -6.09 7.82 -7.47
N LEU A 33 -5.87 7.73 -8.78
CA LEU A 33 -4.79 8.41 -9.48
C LEU A 33 -5.09 9.91 -9.58
N PRO A 34 -4.11 10.81 -9.43
CA PRO A 34 -4.32 12.23 -9.64
C PRO A 34 -4.99 12.48 -10.99
N ILE A 35 -6.09 13.26 -11.00
CA ILE A 35 -6.70 13.73 -12.25
C ILE A 35 -5.61 14.53 -12.96
N HIS A 36 -5.44 14.21 -14.25
CA HIS A 36 -4.33 14.71 -15.03
C HIS A 36 -4.30 16.24 -15.04
N GLY A 37 -3.12 16.80 -14.75
CA GLY A 37 -2.90 18.25 -14.79
C GLY A 37 -3.07 18.97 -13.45
N TYR A 38 -3.67 18.37 -12.42
CA TYR A 38 -3.81 19.04 -11.11
C TYR A 38 -2.53 19.06 -10.30
N TYR A 39 -1.75 17.99 -10.38
CA TYR A 39 -0.48 17.85 -9.68
C TYR A 39 0.59 17.28 -10.61
N ASP A 40 1.84 17.58 -10.28
CA ASP A 40 2.97 16.80 -10.75
C ASP A 40 3.06 15.53 -9.88
N GLU A 41 3.05 14.35 -10.51
CA GLU A 41 2.95 13.06 -9.81
C GLU A 41 4.15 12.76 -8.89
N LEU A 42 5.33 13.35 -9.14
CA LEU A 42 6.49 13.17 -8.26
C LEU A 42 6.59 14.26 -7.20
N ASP A 43 6.13 15.46 -7.53
CA ASP A 43 6.02 16.54 -6.58
C ASP A 43 4.96 16.20 -5.53
N TYR A 44 3.74 15.89 -5.95
CA TYR A 44 2.63 15.50 -5.09
C TYR A 44 2.73 14.04 -4.65
N SER A 45 3.83 13.74 -3.98
CA SER A 45 3.95 12.60 -3.10
C SER A 45 4.03 13.14 -1.67
N PRO A 46 2.94 13.09 -0.88
CA PRO A 46 3.12 13.16 0.55
C PRO A 46 4.00 11.96 0.91
N LEU A 47 5.32 12.21 1.00
CA LEU A 47 6.41 11.26 1.23
C LEU A 47 6.13 10.33 2.44
N ILE A 48 5.19 10.75 3.27
CA ILE A 48 4.70 10.11 4.47
C ILE A 48 3.19 10.35 4.48
N GLY A 49 2.38 9.29 4.42
CA GLY A 49 0.97 9.35 4.82
C GLY A 49 0.83 9.14 6.33
N VAL A 50 -0.34 9.45 6.88
CA VAL A 50 -0.68 9.02 8.24
C VAL A 50 -1.01 7.54 8.18
N VAL A 51 -0.09 6.69 8.65
CA VAL A 51 -0.32 5.25 8.67
C VAL A 51 -0.77 4.84 10.06
N PHE A 52 -1.98 4.29 10.13
CA PHE A 52 -2.42 3.49 11.25
C PHE A 52 -2.11 2.03 10.95
N ASN A 53 -1.31 1.41 11.81
CA ASN A 53 -0.93 0.01 11.69
C ASN A 53 -1.13 -0.69 13.02
N LYS A 54 -2.15 -1.55 13.12
CA LYS A 54 -2.40 -2.42 14.27
C LYS A 54 -2.15 -3.86 13.88
N SER A 55 -1.43 -4.63 14.68
CA SER A 55 -1.16 -6.04 14.37
C SER A 55 -2.40 -6.88 14.65
N ILE A 56 -2.75 -7.82 13.76
CA ILE A 56 -3.85 -8.78 14.02
C ILE A 56 -3.62 -9.57 15.31
N SER A 57 -2.36 -9.80 15.70
CA SER A 57 -2.03 -10.43 17.00
C SER A 57 -2.49 -9.64 18.23
N GLU A 58 -3.03 -8.45 18.04
CA GLU A 58 -3.51 -7.53 19.08
C GLU A 58 -5.03 -7.39 19.09
N THR A 59 -5.76 -7.96 18.12
CA THR A 59 -7.21 -7.78 17.96
C THR A 59 -7.95 -9.08 17.68
N TYR A 60 -9.13 -9.23 18.29
CA TYR A 60 -10.01 -10.35 17.96
C TYR A 60 -10.54 -10.23 16.54
N SER A 61 -10.61 -11.35 15.84
CA SER A 61 -11.22 -11.46 14.51
C SER A 61 -12.20 -12.62 14.49
N GLU A 62 -13.27 -12.48 13.71
CA GLU A 62 -14.21 -13.58 13.46
C GLU A 62 -13.45 -14.79 12.89
N GLY A 63 -13.80 -15.99 13.35
CA GLY A 63 -13.08 -17.18 12.96
C GLY A 63 -13.69 -18.47 13.47
N ALA A 64 -12.93 -19.55 13.31
CA ALA A 64 -13.25 -20.84 13.91
C ALA A 64 -11.97 -21.61 14.18
N TYR A 65 -11.94 -22.37 15.28
CA TYR A 65 -10.88 -23.34 15.51
C TYR A 65 -11.42 -24.75 15.34
N TYR A 66 -10.50 -25.66 15.05
CA TYR A 66 -10.77 -27.08 14.90
C TYR A 66 -10.00 -27.80 16.00
N THR A 67 -10.74 -28.55 16.82
CA THR A 67 -10.12 -29.41 17.83
C THR A 67 -9.30 -30.51 17.17
N LYS A 68 -8.45 -31.20 17.93
CA LYS A 68 -7.76 -32.43 17.47
C LYS A 68 -8.71 -33.49 16.89
N LYS A 69 -9.96 -33.54 17.35
CA LYS A 69 -10.99 -34.47 16.85
C LYS A 69 -11.73 -33.95 15.61
N GLY A 70 -11.30 -32.81 15.04
CA GLY A 70 -11.92 -32.19 13.86
C GLY A 70 -13.19 -31.38 14.15
N LYS A 71 -13.69 -31.35 15.40
CA LYS A 71 -14.85 -30.50 15.76
C LYS A 71 -14.52 -29.02 15.52
N LYS A 72 -15.32 -28.37 14.68
CA LYS A 72 -15.28 -26.92 14.42
C LYS A 72 -16.02 -26.15 15.51
N VAL A 73 -15.42 -25.07 16.01
CA VAL A 73 -16.03 -24.16 16.98
C VAL A 73 -15.83 -22.72 16.47
N GLY A 74 -16.93 -22.04 16.17
CA GLY A 74 -16.94 -20.66 15.67
C GLY A 74 -16.96 -19.63 16.80
N GLY A 75 -16.36 -18.46 16.57
CA GLY A 75 -16.37 -17.33 17.49
C GLY A 75 -15.27 -16.31 17.17
N MET A 76 -14.89 -15.52 18.17
CA MET A 76 -13.85 -14.50 18.01
C MET A 76 -12.50 -15.05 18.47
N LEU A 77 -11.50 -14.98 17.60
CA LEU A 77 -10.16 -15.53 17.82
C LEU A 77 -9.09 -14.45 17.82
N LEU A 78 -8.08 -14.62 18.67
CA LEU A 78 -6.92 -13.74 18.79
C LEU A 78 -5.64 -14.57 18.95
N ILE A 79 -4.72 -14.45 18.00
CA ILE A 79 -3.46 -15.19 18.03
C ILE A 79 -2.49 -14.55 19.02
N LYS A 80 -2.02 -15.34 19.97
CA LYS A 80 -1.02 -14.97 20.99
C LYS A 80 0.21 -15.87 20.90
N SER A 81 1.29 -15.41 21.53
CA SER A 81 2.56 -16.17 21.61
C SER A 81 2.44 -17.57 22.23
N ARG A 82 1.40 -17.84 23.03
CA ARG A 82 1.20 -19.09 23.77
C ARG A 82 0.03 -19.94 23.24
N GLY A 83 -0.70 -19.47 22.24
CA GLY A 83 -1.92 -20.12 21.77
C GLY A 83 -2.90 -19.15 21.14
N ILE A 84 -4.16 -19.53 21.13
CA ILE A 84 -5.25 -18.73 20.58
C ILE A 84 -6.17 -18.34 21.72
N GLN A 85 -6.45 -17.06 21.91
CA GLN A 85 -7.55 -16.64 22.77
C GLN A 85 -8.85 -16.74 21.99
N TYR A 86 -9.85 -17.37 22.59
CA TYR A 86 -11.18 -17.55 22.04
C TYR A 86 -12.22 -16.96 22.99
N LYS A 87 -13.22 -16.30 22.43
CA LYS A 87 -14.44 -15.95 23.15
C LYS A 87 -15.64 -16.14 22.23
N LYS A 88 -16.77 -16.56 22.81
CA LYS A 88 -18.03 -16.61 22.08
C LYS A 88 -18.46 -15.17 21.76
N GLU A 89 -19.24 -15.02 20.70
CA GLU A 89 -19.85 -13.73 20.37
C GLU A 89 -20.68 -13.26 21.57
N ASN A 90 -20.39 -12.04 22.07
CA ASN A 90 -20.97 -11.42 23.26
C ASN A 90 -20.46 -11.88 24.65
N GLU A 91 -19.47 -12.79 24.71
CA GLU A 91 -18.79 -13.08 25.98
C GLU A 91 -17.60 -12.13 26.19
N ASP A 92 -17.48 -11.62 27.42
CA ASP A 92 -16.42 -10.69 27.80
C ASP A 92 -15.12 -11.41 28.17
N GLU A 93 -15.20 -12.60 28.76
CA GLU A 93 -14.04 -13.34 29.23
C GLU A 93 -13.50 -14.31 28.16
N PRO A 94 -12.27 -14.10 27.66
CA PRO A 94 -11.67 -15.01 26.70
C PRO A 94 -11.00 -16.19 27.40
N ILE A 95 -11.19 -17.39 26.84
CA ILE A 95 -10.42 -18.58 27.21
C ILE A 95 -9.17 -18.70 26.34
N THR A 96 -8.08 -19.22 26.90
CA THR A 96 -6.85 -19.49 26.12
C THR A 96 -6.85 -20.96 25.69
N LEU A 97 -6.86 -21.18 24.39
CA LEU A 97 -6.74 -22.49 23.76
C LEU A 97 -5.26 -22.84 23.62
N GLU A 98 -4.87 -24.01 24.15
CA GLU A 98 -3.52 -24.54 23.95
C GLU A 98 -3.37 -25.08 22.53
N ILE A 99 -2.25 -24.74 21.86
CA ILE A 99 -1.97 -25.18 20.48
C ILE A 99 -2.03 -26.70 20.34
N LYS A 100 -1.60 -27.42 21.39
CA LYS A 100 -1.60 -28.88 21.41
C LYS A 100 -2.99 -29.49 21.31
N ASP A 101 -4.07 -28.75 21.57
CA ASP A 101 -5.45 -29.28 21.53
C ASP A 101 -6.17 -28.92 20.22
N LEU A 102 -5.48 -28.20 19.34
CA LEU A 102 -5.97 -27.75 18.05
C LEU A 102 -5.40 -28.62 16.91
N SER A 103 -6.15 -28.70 15.83
CA SER A 103 -5.66 -29.19 14.53
C SER A 103 -5.48 -28.03 13.54
N ALA A 104 -6.42 -27.08 13.54
CA ALA A 104 -6.41 -25.91 12.69
C ALA A 104 -7.17 -24.74 13.30
N ALA A 105 -6.99 -23.55 12.74
CA ALA A 105 -7.80 -22.38 13.03
C ALA A 105 -7.91 -21.48 11.80
N VAL A 106 -9.03 -20.79 11.67
CA VAL A 106 -9.23 -19.70 10.70
C VAL A 106 -9.46 -18.44 11.49
N VAL A 107 -8.63 -17.42 11.30
CA VAL A 107 -8.70 -16.12 12.01
C VAL A 107 -8.85 -15.03 10.96
N GLY A 108 -10.03 -14.42 10.86
CA GLY A 108 -10.38 -13.55 9.74
C GLY A 108 -10.42 -14.35 8.43
N ILE A 109 -9.53 -14.01 7.50
CA ILE A 109 -9.36 -14.75 6.24
C ILE A 109 -8.16 -15.71 6.27
N ASP A 110 -7.38 -15.67 7.35
CA ASP A 110 -6.14 -16.43 7.46
C ASP A 110 -6.40 -17.85 7.96
N SER A 111 -5.83 -18.82 7.25
CA SER A 111 -5.88 -20.22 7.65
C SER A 111 -4.59 -20.61 8.35
N PHE A 112 -4.73 -21.31 9.46
CA PHE A 112 -3.65 -21.83 10.28
C PHE A 112 -3.88 -23.31 10.54
N PHE A 113 -2.78 -24.04 10.65
CA PHE A 113 -2.78 -25.44 11.07
C PHE A 113 -1.66 -25.69 12.07
N VAL A 114 -1.80 -26.76 12.83
CA VAL A 114 -0.79 -27.17 13.81
C VAL A 114 0.26 -28.02 13.12
N ALA A 115 1.52 -27.59 13.19
CA ALA A 115 2.66 -28.33 12.69
C ALA A 115 3.62 -28.67 13.84
N SER A 116 4.22 -29.85 13.74
CA SER A 116 5.30 -30.30 14.62
C SER A 116 6.41 -30.94 13.78
N ASN A 117 7.53 -31.23 14.42
CA ASN A 117 8.67 -31.95 13.84
C ASN A 117 9.29 -31.29 12.60
N PHE A 118 9.35 -29.95 12.57
CA PHE A 118 9.97 -29.20 11.48
C PHE A 118 11.31 -28.59 11.87
N SER A 119 12.24 -28.47 10.92
CA SER A 119 13.54 -27.86 11.17
C SER A 119 13.52 -26.39 10.78
N ILE A 120 14.02 -25.52 11.66
CA ILE A 120 14.22 -24.10 11.36
C ILE A 120 15.71 -23.87 11.15
N GLU A 121 16.06 -23.47 9.93
CA GLU A 121 17.42 -23.09 9.59
C GLU A 121 17.72 -21.64 9.97
N ARG A 122 18.79 -21.42 10.73
CA ARG A 122 19.29 -20.09 11.11
C ARG A 122 20.75 -19.91 10.71
N ALA A 123 21.23 -18.70 10.93
CA ALA A 123 22.65 -18.38 10.88
C ALA A 123 23.50 -19.36 11.71
N THR A 124 23.05 -19.68 12.91
CA THR A 124 23.79 -20.49 13.90
C THR A 124 23.59 -22.01 13.71
N GLY A 125 23.01 -22.46 12.61
CA GLY A 125 22.66 -23.85 12.36
C GLY A 125 21.15 -24.12 12.30
N SER A 126 20.79 -25.39 12.10
CA SER A 126 19.41 -25.86 12.12
C SER A 126 19.02 -26.37 13.50
N TYR A 127 17.79 -26.08 13.94
CA TYR A 127 17.24 -26.72 15.14
C TYR A 127 15.83 -27.24 14.86
N ARG A 128 15.51 -28.38 15.46
CA ARG A 128 14.22 -29.05 15.29
C ARG A 128 13.18 -28.46 16.24
N LYS A 129 11.97 -28.23 15.73
CA LYS A 129 10.78 -27.86 16.48
C LYS A 129 9.91 -29.10 16.66
N GLU A 130 10.04 -29.75 17.80
CA GLU A 130 9.24 -30.95 18.12
C GLU A 130 7.85 -30.60 18.67
N LYS A 131 7.76 -29.48 19.39
CA LYS A 131 6.50 -29.04 19.98
C LYS A 131 5.51 -28.59 18.90
N PRO A 132 4.20 -28.89 19.05
CA PRO A 132 3.16 -28.36 18.17
C PRO A 132 3.15 -26.83 18.19
N GLU A 133 3.28 -26.23 17.02
CA GLU A 133 3.23 -24.78 16.83
C GLU A 133 2.21 -24.44 15.73
N LEU A 134 1.56 -23.30 15.88
CA LEU A 134 0.62 -22.80 14.88
C LEU A 134 1.42 -22.22 13.72
N VAL A 135 1.16 -22.71 12.51
CA VAL A 135 1.73 -22.20 11.27
C VAL A 135 0.60 -21.74 10.37
N GLN A 136 0.85 -20.68 9.62
CA GLN A 136 -0.11 -20.13 8.66
C GLN A 136 0.04 -20.83 7.33
N PHE A 137 -1.07 -21.31 6.78
CA PHE A 137 -1.15 -21.80 5.41
C PHE A 137 -1.05 -20.63 4.44
N LEU A 138 -0.20 -20.77 3.41
CA LEU A 138 -0.06 -19.76 2.37
C LEU A 138 -0.67 -20.23 1.05
N LEU A 139 -0.30 -21.43 0.60
CA LEU A 139 -0.69 -21.98 -0.71
C LEU A 139 -0.43 -23.49 -0.73
N GLU A 140 -1.23 -24.22 -1.52
CA GLU A 140 -0.87 -25.54 -2.04
C GLU A 140 -0.82 -25.46 -3.57
N TYR A 141 0.29 -25.87 -4.17
CA TYR A 141 0.48 -25.86 -5.62
C TYR A 141 1.38 -27.01 -6.04
N GLU A 142 1.04 -27.75 -7.11
CA GLU A 142 1.84 -28.87 -7.64
C GLU A 142 2.31 -29.87 -6.56
N GLY A 143 1.41 -30.22 -5.63
CA GLY A 143 1.74 -31.15 -4.53
C GLY A 143 2.73 -30.59 -3.51
N ARG A 144 2.91 -29.26 -3.45
CA ARG A 144 3.73 -28.55 -2.47
C ARG A 144 2.86 -27.67 -1.60
N THR A 145 2.93 -27.85 -0.29
CA THR A 145 2.29 -26.97 0.70
C THR A 145 3.29 -25.95 1.21
N TYR A 146 2.95 -24.67 1.06
CA TYR A 146 3.73 -23.55 1.57
C TYR A 146 3.07 -23.00 2.83
N ALA A 147 3.86 -22.78 3.86
CA ALA A 147 3.40 -22.25 5.13
C ALA A 147 4.37 -21.20 5.68
N ARG A 148 3.89 -20.40 6.64
CA ARG A 148 4.71 -19.47 7.41
C ARG A 148 4.58 -19.76 8.88
N HIS A 149 5.73 -19.84 9.52
CA HIS A 149 5.88 -19.98 10.96
C HIS A 149 6.20 -18.63 11.61
N PHE A 150 5.56 -18.35 12.74
CA PHE A 150 5.81 -17.15 13.56
C PHE A 150 6.44 -17.53 14.89
N ASN A 151 7.57 -16.91 15.19
CA ASN A 151 8.22 -17.01 16.49
C ASN A 151 8.04 -15.70 17.26
N PHE A 152 7.06 -15.71 18.16
CA PHE A 152 6.72 -14.60 19.08
C PHE A 152 7.69 -14.53 20.29
N GLY A 153 8.99 -14.62 20.03
CA GLY A 153 10.02 -14.71 21.06
C GLY A 153 9.95 -13.58 22.11
N LYS A 154 10.64 -13.79 23.25
CA LYS A 154 10.71 -12.81 24.35
C LYS A 154 11.52 -11.55 24.03
N SER A 155 12.06 -11.41 22.81
CA SER A 155 12.97 -10.32 22.48
C SER A 155 12.22 -8.98 22.45
N ILE A 156 12.42 -8.20 23.51
CA ILE A 156 12.04 -6.80 23.57
C ILE A 156 13.11 -6.03 22.78
N VAL A 157 12.68 -5.24 21.81
CA VAL A 157 13.54 -4.24 21.16
C VAL A 157 13.24 -2.86 21.76
N ASP A 158 14.19 -1.94 21.71
CA ASP A 158 14.06 -0.54 22.15
C ASP A 158 12.66 0.03 21.79
N GLY A 159 11.94 0.48 22.82
CA GLY A 159 10.56 0.97 22.70
C GLY A 159 9.46 -0.06 23.02
N GLY A 160 9.80 -1.22 23.58
CA GLY A 160 8.82 -2.17 24.14
C GLY A 160 8.09 -3.04 23.11
N ARG A 161 8.40 -2.91 21.82
CA ARG A 161 7.79 -3.72 20.76
C ARG A 161 8.48 -5.08 20.65
N LYS A 162 7.70 -6.16 20.68
CA LYS A 162 8.19 -7.53 20.45
C LYS A 162 8.33 -7.75 18.95
N HIS A 163 9.53 -8.08 18.48
CA HIS A 163 9.73 -8.47 17.09
C HIS A 163 9.23 -9.90 16.87
N ILE A 164 8.31 -10.09 15.92
CA ILE A 164 7.87 -11.41 15.48
C ILE A 164 8.84 -11.87 14.39
N LEU A 165 9.60 -12.95 14.65
CA LEU A 165 10.43 -13.57 13.63
C LEU A 165 9.57 -14.47 12.75
N GLN A 166 9.80 -14.45 11.44
CA GLN A 166 9.06 -15.24 10.47
C GLN A 166 9.98 -16.27 9.82
N THR A 167 9.51 -17.50 9.62
CA THR A 167 10.22 -18.54 8.85
C THR A 167 9.26 -19.10 7.81
N PHE A 168 9.69 -19.25 6.56
CA PHE A 168 8.87 -19.89 5.53
C PHE A 168 9.17 -21.37 5.48
N LEU A 169 8.11 -22.16 5.31
CA LEU A 169 8.14 -23.61 5.31
C LEU A 169 7.55 -24.13 4.00
N LEU A 170 8.09 -25.26 3.53
CA LEU A 170 7.61 -26.04 2.39
C LEU A 170 7.48 -27.50 2.81
N LYS A 171 6.42 -28.16 2.37
CA LYS A 171 6.25 -29.61 2.52
C LYS A 171 5.74 -30.19 1.21
N TYR A 172 6.33 -31.30 0.77
CA TYR A 172 5.80 -32.08 -0.35
C TYR A 172 4.62 -32.93 0.12
N ARG A 173 3.64 -33.17 -0.74
CA ARG A 173 2.40 -33.93 -0.46
C ARG A 173 2.71 -35.30 0.15
N ASP A 174 3.68 -36.00 -0.42
CA ASP A 174 4.12 -37.33 0.03
C ASP A 174 5.32 -37.27 0.99
N GLY A 175 5.81 -36.06 1.27
CA GLY A 175 6.90 -35.84 2.21
C GLY A 175 6.42 -35.85 3.67
N SER A 176 7.21 -36.40 4.58
CA SER A 176 6.93 -36.33 6.02
C SER A 176 7.47 -35.05 6.67
N GLU A 177 8.46 -34.40 6.05
CA GLU A 177 9.20 -33.30 6.64
C GLU A 177 8.85 -31.92 6.05
N TRP A 178 8.88 -30.91 6.93
CA TRP A 178 8.83 -29.50 6.54
C TRP A 178 10.24 -28.96 6.36
N ILE A 179 10.50 -28.40 5.20
CA ILE A 179 11.73 -27.72 4.81
C ILE A 179 11.59 -26.24 5.12
N SER A 180 12.53 -25.65 5.85
CA SER A 180 12.56 -24.20 6.07
C SER A 180 13.42 -23.48 5.05
N PHE A 181 13.03 -22.24 4.74
CA PHE A 181 13.84 -21.29 3.99
C PHE A 181 14.55 -20.33 4.95
N PRO A 182 15.84 -20.02 4.74
CA PRO A 182 16.58 -19.11 5.59
C PRO A 182 15.98 -17.69 5.54
N ASN A 183 15.85 -17.03 6.70
CA ASN A 183 15.36 -15.65 6.80
C ASN A 183 16.38 -14.71 7.48
N GLU A 184 16.69 -13.61 6.80
CA GLU A 184 17.60 -12.53 7.23
C GLU A 184 17.13 -11.80 8.49
N SER A 185 15.83 -11.80 8.80
CA SER A 185 15.27 -11.09 9.96
C SER A 185 15.85 -11.52 11.31
N SER A 186 16.46 -12.71 11.37
CA SER A 186 17.20 -13.21 12.55
C SER A 186 18.53 -12.48 12.81
N MET A 187 19.05 -11.70 11.86
CA MET A 187 20.36 -11.04 11.96
C MET A 187 20.32 -9.58 12.44
N ARG A 188 19.20 -8.85 12.25
CA ARG A 188 19.14 -7.40 12.57
C ARG A 188 19.12 -7.08 14.07
N THR A 189 18.75 -8.03 14.92
CA THR A 189 18.49 -7.78 16.35
C THR A 189 19.75 -7.46 17.17
N ARG A 190 20.96 -7.70 16.66
CA ARG A 190 22.21 -7.51 17.45
C ARG A 190 23.01 -6.26 17.13
N LYS A 191 22.95 -5.71 15.91
CA LYS A 191 23.78 -4.57 15.50
C LYS A 191 23.43 -3.28 16.27
N THR A 192 22.17 -3.11 16.64
CA THR A 192 21.69 -1.91 17.34
C THR A 192 22.02 -1.89 18.84
N ILE A 193 22.34 -3.04 19.45
CA ILE A 193 22.60 -3.14 20.89
C ILE A 193 24.04 -2.74 21.23
N SER A 194 25.01 -2.98 20.33
CA SER A 194 26.42 -2.65 20.58
C SER A 194 26.75 -1.16 20.39
N GLU A 195 26.01 -0.43 19.56
CA GLU A 195 26.34 0.98 19.23
C GLU A 195 25.77 2.01 20.24
N ARG A 196 24.90 1.61 21.18
CA ARG A 196 24.22 2.54 22.11
C ARG A 196 24.71 2.53 23.56
N ASN A 197 25.52 1.55 23.96
CA ASN A 197 26.07 1.53 25.31
C ASN A 197 27.35 2.35 25.41
N ASN A 198 27.20 3.69 25.44
CA ASN A 198 28.16 4.73 25.86
C ASN A 198 29.57 4.24 26.28
N GLY A 199 30.39 3.80 25.33
CA GLY A 199 31.84 3.58 25.52
C GLY A 199 32.26 2.50 26.53
N LYS A 200 31.35 1.69 27.08
CA LYS A 200 31.74 0.48 27.84
C LYS A 200 31.60 -0.72 26.93
N GLU A 201 32.69 -1.03 26.23
CA GLU A 201 32.89 -2.32 25.58
C GLU A 201 32.74 -3.41 26.64
N MET A 202 31.61 -4.11 26.66
CA MET A 202 31.60 -5.42 27.29
C MET A 202 32.45 -6.34 26.41
N PRO A 203 33.39 -7.13 26.97
CA PRO A 203 34.08 -8.18 26.24
C PRO A 203 33.11 -9.34 26.00
N GLY A 204 32.11 -9.10 25.17
CA GLY A 204 31.28 -10.16 24.60
C GLY A 204 32.04 -10.75 23.44
N LEU A 205 32.32 -12.05 23.51
CA LEU A 205 32.86 -12.86 22.40
C LEU A 205 32.24 -12.39 21.06
N PRO A 206 33.04 -12.03 20.05
CA PRO A 206 32.53 -11.65 18.75
C PRO A 206 31.74 -12.83 18.20
N LEU A 207 30.41 -12.72 18.25
CA LEU A 207 29.55 -13.68 17.59
C LEU A 207 29.85 -13.56 16.10
N PRO A 208 30.10 -14.68 15.39
CA PRO A 208 30.52 -14.64 14.01
C PRO A 208 29.51 -13.84 13.21
N PHE A 209 29.96 -12.69 12.71
CA PHE A 209 29.24 -11.94 11.70
C PHE A 209 29.12 -12.88 10.51
N MET A 210 27.98 -13.54 10.38
CA MET A 210 27.72 -14.28 9.16
C MET A 210 27.67 -13.28 8.03
N ASP A 211 28.58 -13.47 7.07
CA ASP A 211 28.60 -12.70 5.85
C ASP A 211 27.24 -12.82 5.16
N LYS A 212 26.69 -11.70 4.69
CA LYS A 212 25.46 -11.67 3.89
C LYS A 212 25.54 -12.64 2.70
N PHE A 213 26.74 -12.89 2.19
CA PHE A 213 27.01 -13.93 1.18
C PHE A 213 26.52 -15.31 1.61
N SER A 214 26.69 -15.70 2.89
CA SER A 214 26.31 -17.03 3.39
C SER A 214 24.79 -17.24 3.43
N VAL A 215 24.00 -16.19 3.65
CA VAL A 215 22.53 -16.29 3.65
C VAL A 215 22.00 -16.35 2.23
N LYS A 216 22.50 -15.48 1.34
CA LYS A 216 22.14 -15.49 -0.08
C LYS A 216 22.41 -16.86 -0.71
N ASN A 217 23.58 -17.44 -0.47
CA ASN A 217 23.95 -18.74 -1.05
C ASN A 217 23.07 -19.89 -0.55
N ARG A 218 22.68 -19.88 0.73
CA ARG A 218 21.76 -20.89 1.28
C ARG A 218 20.34 -20.74 0.75
N PHE A 219 19.86 -19.50 0.64
CA PHE A 219 18.57 -19.21 0.02
C PHE A 219 18.57 -19.66 -1.45
N LEU A 220 19.60 -19.31 -2.23
CA LEU A 220 19.77 -19.75 -3.62
C LEU A 220 19.81 -21.28 -3.74
N LYS A 221 20.56 -21.95 -2.86
CA LYS A 221 20.61 -23.43 -2.82
C LYS A 221 19.20 -24.01 -2.65
N LYS A 222 18.43 -23.52 -1.67
CA LYS A 222 17.05 -23.97 -1.44
C LYS A 222 16.12 -23.66 -2.61
N VAL A 223 16.30 -22.51 -3.26
CA VAL A 223 15.51 -22.15 -4.44
C VAL A 223 15.84 -23.09 -5.61
N ARG A 224 17.12 -23.40 -5.85
CA ARG A 224 17.54 -24.40 -6.85
C ARG A 224 16.98 -25.79 -6.57
N GLU A 225 16.91 -26.19 -5.30
CA GLU A 225 16.37 -27.51 -4.89
C GLU A 225 14.85 -27.62 -5.06
N HIS A 226 14.11 -26.53 -4.83
CA HIS A 226 12.66 -26.59 -4.63
C HIS A 226 11.81 -25.81 -5.65
N PHE A 227 12.46 -25.04 -6.54
CA PHE A 227 11.80 -24.23 -7.56
C PHE A 227 12.41 -24.51 -8.96
N THR A 228 12.82 -25.75 -9.22
CA THR A 228 13.37 -26.19 -10.51
C THR A 228 12.41 -25.93 -11.67
N ASP A 229 11.10 -26.00 -11.42
CA ASP A 229 10.05 -25.80 -12.41
C ASP A 229 9.84 -24.30 -12.77
N TYR A 230 10.57 -23.40 -12.08
CA TYR A 230 10.54 -21.95 -12.29
C TYR A 230 11.97 -21.42 -12.49
N PRO A 231 12.59 -21.71 -13.64
CA PRO A 231 13.98 -21.34 -13.89
C PRO A 231 14.24 -19.83 -13.76
N PHE A 232 13.24 -18.98 -14.04
CA PHE A 232 13.37 -17.53 -13.86
C PHE A 232 13.50 -17.15 -12.37
N VAL A 233 12.81 -17.84 -11.44
CA VAL A 233 12.94 -17.57 -9.99
C VAL A 233 14.38 -17.88 -9.55
N VAL A 234 14.92 -19.01 -10.00
CA VAL A 234 16.31 -19.41 -9.72
C VAL A 234 17.29 -18.36 -10.25
N ALA A 235 17.14 -17.97 -11.52
CA ALA A 235 17.99 -16.97 -12.18
C ALA A 235 17.94 -15.62 -11.45
N ASP A 236 16.75 -15.17 -11.05
CA ASP A 236 16.56 -13.88 -10.39
C ASP A 236 17.05 -13.88 -8.93
N VAL A 237 17.07 -15.02 -8.23
CA VAL A 237 17.76 -15.15 -6.94
C VAL A 237 19.28 -15.13 -7.11
N GLU A 238 19.80 -15.77 -8.16
CA GLU A 238 21.24 -15.85 -8.44
C GLU A 238 21.85 -14.46 -8.67
N ILE A 239 21.21 -13.64 -9.51
CA ILE A 239 21.63 -12.26 -9.75
C ILE A 239 21.19 -11.28 -8.63
N GLY A 240 20.47 -11.77 -7.61
CA GLY A 240 20.07 -10.99 -6.44
C GLY A 240 18.89 -10.03 -6.68
N LYS A 241 18.10 -10.22 -7.74
CA LYS A 241 16.82 -9.52 -7.94
C LYS A 241 15.78 -9.97 -6.91
N ILE A 242 15.77 -11.26 -6.57
CA ILE A 242 14.98 -11.84 -5.48
C ILE A 242 15.89 -12.13 -4.29
N THR A 243 15.47 -11.70 -3.11
CA THR A 243 16.10 -12.05 -1.83
C THR A 243 15.15 -12.88 -0.98
N GLN A 244 15.61 -13.43 0.15
CA GLN A 244 14.71 -14.12 1.08
C GLN A 244 13.60 -13.22 1.65
N THR A 245 13.76 -11.89 1.59
CA THR A 245 12.70 -10.96 2.01
C THR A 245 11.56 -10.87 1.00
N ASP A 246 11.79 -11.33 -0.24
CA ASP A 246 10.83 -11.37 -1.33
C ASP A 246 10.17 -12.77 -1.45
N PHE A 247 10.26 -13.66 -0.45
CA PHE A 247 9.69 -15.01 -0.57
C PHE A 247 8.16 -15.01 -0.78
N LEU A 248 7.43 -14.10 -0.13
CA LEU A 248 5.98 -13.96 -0.33
C LEU A 248 5.63 -13.50 -1.75
N THR A 249 6.54 -12.83 -2.43
CA THR A 249 6.44 -12.45 -3.83
C THR A 249 6.42 -13.70 -4.72
N ILE A 250 7.28 -14.67 -4.43
CA ILE A 250 7.28 -15.99 -5.10
C ILE A 250 5.96 -16.71 -4.84
N ILE A 251 5.49 -16.74 -3.59
CA ILE A 251 4.20 -17.36 -3.23
C ILE A 251 3.03 -16.71 -3.98
N ARG A 252 3.01 -15.39 -4.12
CA ARG A 252 1.99 -14.67 -4.88
C ARG A 252 2.02 -15.07 -6.35
N TYR A 253 3.21 -15.17 -6.96
CA TYR A 253 3.34 -15.67 -8.33
C TYR A 253 2.74 -17.07 -8.49
N LEU A 254 3.09 -18.01 -7.61
CA LEU A 254 2.55 -19.38 -7.67
C LEU A 254 1.02 -19.40 -7.53
N LYS A 255 0.48 -18.57 -6.64
CA LYS A 255 -0.96 -18.43 -6.46
C LYS A 255 -1.66 -17.92 -7.73
N TYR A 256 -1.07 -16.95 -8.42
CA TYR A 256 -1.63 -16.44 -9.67
C TYR A 256 -1.50 -17.46 -10.80
N LYS A 257 -0.39 -18.21 -10.84
CA LYS A 257 -0.20 -19.32 -11.78
C LYS A 257 -1.25 -20.41 -11.60
N ASP A 258 -1.49 -20.86 -10.37
CA ASP A 258 -2.55 -21.85 -10.06
C ASP A 258 -3.93 -21.38 -10.54
N LYS A 259 -4.27 -20.12 -10.23
CA LYS A 259 -5.54 -19.54 -10.65
C LYS A 259 -5.66 -19.42 -12.17
N PHE A 260 -4.60 -19.00 -12.84
CA PHE A 260 -4.55 -18.89 -14.29
C PHE A 260 -4.73 -20.26 -14.97
N GLU A 261 -4.01 -21.29 -14.51
CA GLU A 261 -4.10 -22.65 -15.06
C GLU A 261 -5.49 -23.26 -14.86
N ARG A 262 -6.15 -22.95 -13.73
CA ARG A 262 -7.52 -23.38 -13.44
C ARG A 262 -8.60 -22.50 -14.08
N LYS A 263 -8.23 -21.43 -14.78
CA LYS A 263 -9.14 -20.39 -15.29
C LYS A 263 -10.04 -19.81 -14.19
N GLU A 264 -9.52 -19.71 -12.98
CA GLU A 264 -10.20 -19.12 -11.84
C GLU A 264 -9.83 -17.63 -11.71
N PRO A 265 -10.81 -16.73 -11.53
CA PRO A 265 -10.48 -15.34 -11.25
C PRO A 265 -9.96 -15.17 -9.81
N ILE A 266 -9.38 -14.00 -9.56
CA ILE A 266 -9.08 -13.51 -8.22
C ILE A 266 -10.28 -12.69 -7.75
N TYR A 267 -10.86 -13.03 -6.59
CA TYR A 267 -12.00 -12.29 -6.05
C TYR A 267 -11.56 -11.22 -5.05
N PHE A 268 -12.28 -10.10 -5.04
CA PHE A 268 -12.05 -8.99 -4.13
C PHE A 268 -13.35 -8.57 -3.46
N ASN A 269 -13.30 -8.23 -2.17
CA ASN A 269 -14.46 -7.69 -1.46
C ASN A 269 -14.74 -6.22 -1.85
N LYS A 270 -15.80 -5.61 -1.31
CA LYS A 270 -16.16 -4.19 -1.54
C LYS A 270 -15.06 -3.18 -1.21
N TYR A 271 -14.08 -3.58 -0.40
CA TYR A 271 -12.90 -2.80 -0.01
C TYR A 271 -11.65 -3.17 -0.78
N TRP A 272 -11.79 -4.00 -1.81
CA TRP A 272 -10.74 -4.49 -2.68
C TRP A 272 -9.62 -5.28 -2.00
N ASN A 273 -9.96 -5.93 -0.91
CA ASN A 273 -9.09 -6.93 -0.33
C ASN A 273 -9.36 -8.25 -1.02
N GLU A 274 -8.30 -8.94 -1.44
CA GLU A 274 -8.42 -10.28 -2.01
C GLU A 274 -9.14 -11.19 -1.01
N THR A 275 -10.12 -11.94 -1.50
CA THR A 275 -10.95 -12.83 -0.70
C THR A 275 -11.08 -14.20 -1.37
N ASN A 276 -11.06 -15.25 -0.56
CA ASN A 276 -11.38 -16.60 -1.03
C ASN A 276 -12.89 -16.89 -0.99
N LYS A 277 -13.70 -15.97 -0.43
CA LYS A 277 -15.16 -16.10 -0.29
C LYS A 277 -15.85 -15.41 -1.47
N LYS A 278 -16.22 -16.18 -2.49
CA LYS A 278 -16.89 -15.69 -3.72
C LYS A 278 -18.21 -14.98 -3.42
N ASP A 279 -18.96 -15.46 -2.42
CA ASP A 279 -20.23 -14.88 -1.94
C ASP A 279 -20.05 -13.50 -1.30
N LYS A 280 -18.85 -13.19 -0.78
CA LYS A 280 -18.50 -11.88 -0.24
C LYS A 280 -17.74 -10.99 -1.24
N ALA A 281 -17.60 -11.45 -2.49
CA ALA A 281 -16.90 -10.70 -3.52
C ALA A 281 -17.81 -9.62 -4.11
N THR A 282 -17.23 -8.45 -4.36
CA THR A 282 -17.86 -7.34 -5.09
C THR A 282 -17.20 -7.14 -6.45
N TYR A 283 -15.97 -7.62 -6.59
CA TYR A 283 -15.20 -7.52 -7.82
C TYR A 283 -14.42 -8.81 -8.04
N TYR A 284 -14.01 -9.02 -9.28
CA TYR A 284 -13.06 -10.07 -9.62
C TYR A 284 -12.04 -9.57 -10.65
N ALA A 285 -10.88 -10.22 -10.71
CA ALA A 285 -9.89 -10.01 -11.74
C ALA A 285 -9.68 -11.28 -12.56
N GLU A 286 -9.77 -11.15 -13.88
CA GLU A 286 -9.29 -12.15 -14.82
C GLU A 286 -7.78 -12.03 -14.97
N LEU A 287 -7.11 -13.18 -15.00
CA LEU A 287 -5.67 -13.27 -15.16
C LEU A 287 -5.33 -13.61 -16.61
N SER A 288 -4.35 -12.90 -17.16
CA SER A 288 -3.67 -13.27 -18.39
C SER A 288 -2.17 -13.14 -18.20
N MET A 289 -1.40 -13.98 -18.89
CA MET A 289 0.04 -14.07 -18.73
C MET A 289 0.70 -13.72 -20.06
N PRO A 290 0.97 -12.43 -20.35
CA PRO A 290 1.63 -12.04 -21.60
C PRO A 290 3.03 -12.65 -21.76
N ASP A 291 3.73 -12.94 -20.65
CA ASP A 291 4.99 -13.65 -20.62
C ASP A 291 5.22 -14.33 -19.25
N ALA A 292 6.35 -15.00 -19.06
CA ALA A 292 6.62 -15.82 -17.87
C ALA A 292 6.57 -15.08 -16.52
N ILE A 293 6.72 -13.75 -16.50
CA ILE A 293 6.91 -12.96 -15.28
C ILE A 293 5.92 -11.80 -15.13
N HIS A 294 5.17 -11.47 -16.17
CA HIS A 294 4.13 -10.44 -16.13
C HIS A 294 2.74 -11.06 -16.13
N TRP A 295 1.87 -10.51 -15.30
CA TRP A 295 0.45 -10.78 -15.25
C TRP A 295 -0.30 -9.54 -15.70
N LEU A 296 -1.30 -9.71 -16.56
CA LEU A 296 -2.30 -8.68 -16.83
C LEU A 296 -3.57 -9.06 -16.08
N LEU A 297 -3.93 -8.26 -15.09
CA LEU A 297 -5.17 -8.36 -14.32
C LEU A 297 -6.21 -7.44 -14.95
N ARG A 298 -7.35 -8.01 -15.34
CA ARG A 298 -8.51 -7.25 -15.84
C ARG A 298 -9.60 -7.31 -14.80
N TYR A 299 -9.94 -6.17 -14.22
CA TYR A 299 -10.87 -6.07 -13.10
C TYR A 299 -12.29 -5.82 -13.60
N HIS A 300 -13.24 -6.53 -13.00
CA HIS A 300 -14.66 -6.48 -13.32
C HIS A 300 -15.49 -6.37 -12.03
N ASP A 301 -16.68 -5.77 -12.12
CA ASP A 301 -17.70 -5.98 -11.10
C ASP A 301 -18.30 -7.39 -11.20
N MET A 302 -19.11 -7.81 -10.22
CA MET A 302 -19.75 -9.14 -10.26
C MET A 302 -20.76 -9.33 -11.41
N ASN A 303 -21.17 -8.26 -12.10
CA ASN A 303 -22.02 -8.32 -13.30
C ASN A 303 -21.21 -8.48 -14.60
N GLY A 304 -19.87 -8.54 -14.50
CA GLY A 304 -18.96 -8.65 -15.64
C GLY A 304 -18.60 -7.33 -16.31
N LYS A 305 -19.09 -6.18 -15.80
CA LYS A 305 -18.71 -4.87 -16.32
C LYS A 305 -17.22 -4.66 -16.05
N PHE A 306 -16.46 -4.47 -17.13
CA PHE A 306 -15.05 -4.16 -17.04
C PHE A 306 -14.83 -2.78 -16.40
N LEU A 307 -13.90 -2.73 -15.44
CA LEU A 307 -13.57 -1.54 -14.67
C LEU A 307 -12.25 -0.95 -15.15
N TYR A 308 -11.17 -1.72 -15.10
CA TYR A 308 -9.84 -1.32 -15.58
C TYR A 308 -8.91 -2.53 -15.69
N GLY A 309 -7.75 -2.34 -16.32
CA GLY A 309 -6.72 -3.36 -16.43
C GLY A 309 -5.34 -2.85 -16.02
N GLU A 310 -4.54 -3.74 -15.42
CA GLU A 310 -3.20 -3.45 -14.92
C GLU A 310 -2.24 -4.61 -15.22
N GLN A 311 -1.04 -4.29 -15.72
CA GLN A 311 0.04 -5.25 -15.85
C GLN A 311 0.91 -5.24 -14.58
N VAL A 312 0.90 -6.32 -13.80
CA VAL A 312 1.77 -6.48 -12.62
C VAL A 312 2.90 -7.44 -12.94
N ASP A 313 4.11 -7.12 -12.52
CA ASP A 313 5.21 -8.08 -12.53
C ASP A 313 5.15 -8.95 -11.27
N ILE A 314 5.87 -10.06 -11.27
CA ILE A 314 6.03 -10.83 -10.04
C ILE A 314 6.64 -9.97 -8.94
N TYR A 315 7.50 -8.99 -9.26
CA TYR A 315 8.34 -8.26 -8.31
C TYR A 315 7.65 -7.12 -7.55
N GLY A 316 6.40 -6.80 -7.88
CA GLY A 316 5.71 -5.64 -7.33
C GLY A 316 6.42 -4.32 -7.64
N ASN A 317 6.97 -4.16 -8.86
CA ASN A 317 7.68 -2.99 -9.40
C ASN A 317 9.22 -2.92 -9.19
N LYS A 318 9.96 -4.01 -9.45
CA LYS A 318 11.44 -3.99 -9.41
C LYS A 318 12.10 -4.51 -10.71
N MET A 319 11.72 -3.99 -11.87
CA MET A 319 12.34 -4.36 -13.15
C MET A 319 13.46 -3.41 -13.62
N GLU A 320 14.48 -3.98 -14.27
CA GLU A 320 15.56 -3.26 -14.96
C GLU A 320 15.15 -2.68 -16.32
N SER A 321 14.06 -3.14 -16.91
CA SER A 321 13.48 -2.57 -18.13
C SER A 321 12.05 -3.07 -18.27
N SER A 322 11.04 -2.24 -17.99
CA SER A 322 9.63 -2.66 -18.15
C SER A 322 8.74 -1.53 -18.65
N HIS A 323 7.69 -1.94 -19.38
CA HIS A 323 6.60 -1.08 -19.79
C HIS A 323 5.37 -1.44 -18.98
N PHE A 324 4.89 -0.51 -18.18
CA PHE A 324 3.64 -0.68 -17.44
C PHE A 324 2.54 0.09 -18.13
N LYS A 325 1.38 -0.55 -18.35
CA LYS A 325 0.21 0.09 -18.94
C LYS A 325 -0.98 0.02 -17.98
N SER A 326 -1.67 1.15 -17.82
CA SER A 326 -3.02 1.21 -17.23
C SER A 326 -4.02 1.52 -18.33
N LEU A 327 -5.19 0.89 -18.26
CA LEU A 327 -6.25 1.02 -19.28
C LEU A 327 -7.49 1.74 -18.73
N TYR A 328 -8.16 2.52 -19.59
CA TYR A 328 -9.53 2.99 -19.37
C TYR A 328 -10.52 1.83 -19.39
N PRO A 329 -11.77 2.01 -18.88
CA PRO A 329 -12.86 1.03 -19.05
C PRO A 329 -13.14 0.67 -20.52
N SER A 330 -12.79 1.53 -21.48
CA SER A 330 -12.87 1.22 -22.91
C SER A 330 -11.80 0.22 -23.40
N GLY A 331 -10.82 -0.11 -22.57
CA GLY A 331 -9.62 -0.87 -22.92
C GLY A 331 -8.51 -0.03 -23.56
N VAL A 332 -8.76 1.26 -23.82
CA VAL A 332 -7.75 2.19 -24.36
C VAL A 332 -6.65 2.45 -23.33
N CYS A 333 -5.40 2.52 -23.79
CA CYS A 333 -4.27 2.85 -22.91
C CYS A 333 -4.47 4.25 -22.33
N ARG A 334 -4.38 4.38 -21.01
CA ARG A 334 -4.48 5.63 -20.27
C ARG A 334 -3.12 6.15 -19.83
N LYS A 335 -2.27 5.25 -19.35
CA LYS A 335 -0.94 5.56 -18.84
C LYS A 335 0.01 4.50 -19.30
N ALA A 336 1.16 4.91 -19.82
CA ALA A 336 2.29 4.02 -20.07
C ALA A 336 3.51 4.56 -19.32
N SER A 337 4.10 3.73 -18.47
CA SER A 337 5.33 4.05 -17.73
C SER A 337 6.46 3.17 -18.25
N VAL A 338 7.64 3.76 -18.41
CA VAL A 338 8.87 3.06 -18.78
C VAL A 338 9.82 3.11 -17.60
N PHE A 339 10.29 1.94 -17.17
CA PHE A 339 11.30 1.82 -16.13
C PHE A 339 12.60 1.32 -16.75
N GLU A 340 13.73 1.83 -16.28
CA GLU A 340 15.06 1.29 -16.56
C GLU A 340 15.87 1.23 -15.26
N ALA A 341 16.58 0.13 -15.03
CA ALA A 341 17.32 -0.15 -13.80
C ALA A 341 16.51 0.12 -12.52
N LYS A 342 15.23 -0.25 -12.50
CA LYS A 342 14.27 -0.04 -11.38
C LYS A 342 13.95 1.42 -11.09
N LYS A 343 14.26 2.32 -12.01
CA LYS A 343 13.92 3.75 -11.92
C LYS A 343 12.93 4.06 -13.01
N LEU A 344 11.85 4.75 -12.65
CA LEU A 344 10.94 5.33 -13.62
C LEU A 344 11.77 6.26 -14.50
N GLN A 345 11.69 6.12 -15.83
CA GLN A 345 12.40 6.94 -16.81
C GLN A 345 11.45 7.86 -17.54
N GLU A 346 10.29 7.34 -17.95
CA GLU A 346 9.33 8.05 -18.77
C GLU A 346 7.90 7.68 -18.38
N VAL A 347 6.99 8.64 -18.45
CA VAL A 347 5.55 8.40 -18.41
C VAL A 347 4.89 9.12 -19.59
N LYS A 348 3.98 8.41 -20.24
CA LYS A 348 3.04 8.93 -21.23
C LYS A 348 1.63 8.79 -20.69
N LEU A 349 0.85 9.85 -20.82
CA LEU A 349 -0.57 9.89 -20.49
C LEU A 349 -1.36 10.13 -21.75
N PHE A 350 -2.44 9.37 -21.88
CA PHE A 350 -3.27 9.27 -23.05
C PHE A 350 -4.72 9.60 -22.67
N ASP A 351 -5.45 10.24 -23.58
CA ASP A 351 -6.88 10.44 -23.45
C ASP A 351 -7.68 9.17 -23.82
N GLU A 352 -9.00 9.23 -23.73
CA GLU A 352 -9.87 8.09 -24.06
C GLU A 352 -9.85 7.72 -25.56
N GLN A 353 -9.30 8.57 -26.43
CA GLN A 353 -9.05 8.28 -27.85
C GLN A 353 -7.69 7.60 -28.08
N GLY A 354 -6.87 7.51 -27.03
CA GLY A 354 -5.52 6.97 -27.10
C GLY A 354 -4.49 7.97 -27.63
N LYS A 355 -4.80 9.27 -27.66
CA LYS A 355 -3.85 10.32 -28.04
C LYS A 355 -3.07 10.78 -26.81
N ILE A 356 -1.76 10.94 -26.98
CA ILE A 356 -0.90 11.44 -25.90
C ILE A 356 -1.24 12.91 -25.66
N HIS A 357 -1.49 13.26 -24.40
CA HIS A 357 -1.69 14.64 -23.95
C HIS A 357 -0.59 15.12 -23.01
N THR A 358 0.14 14.20 -22.36
CA THR A 358 1.26 14.54 -21.47
C THR A 358 2.37 13.50 -21.60
N LYS A 359 3.61 13.96 -21.62
CA LYS A 359 4.81 13.13 -21.54
C LYS A 359 5.83 13.80 -20.63
N TYR A 360 6.40 13.04 -19.71
CA TYR A 360 7.52 13.51 -18.90
C TYR A 360 8.57 12.42 -18.70
N SER A 361 9.82 12.85 -18.57
CA SER A 361 10.91 12.00 -18.12
C SER A 361 11.26 12.29 -16.67
N VAL A 362 11.82 11.31 -16.00
CA VAL A 362 12.28 11.40 -14.62
C VAL A 362 13.79 11.51 -14.63
N SER A 363 14.31 12.59 -14.08
CA SER A 363 15.75 12.76 -13.89
C SER A 363 16.11 12.79 -12.41
N LEU A 364 17.25 12.23 -12.06
CA LEU A 364 17.88 12.52 -10.78
C LEU A 364 18.55 13.89 -10.92
N ALA A 365 18.03 14.90 -10.23
CA ALA A 365 18.70 16.17 -10.13
C ALA A 365 19.84 16.01 -9.11
N ASP A 366 21.07 16.23 -9.56
CA ASP A 366 22.17 16.48 -8.63
C ASP A 366 21.88 17.84 -7.98
N THR A 367 21.43 17.82 -6.73
CA THR A 367 21.33 19.04 -5.96
C THR A 367 22.74 19.42 -5.54
N ASP A 368 23.24 20.54 -6.07
CA ASP A 368 24.49 21.21 -5.65
C ASP A 368 24.38 21.79 -4.23
N THR A 369 23.91 21.01 -3.26
CA THR A 369 24.07 21.34 -1.86
C THR A 369 25.44 20.85 -1.43
N ILE A 370 26.38 21.80 -1.41
CA ILE A 370 27.65 21.77 -0.70
C ILE A 370 27.36 21.42 0.76
N GLY A 371 27.43 20.14 1.09
CA GLY A 371 27.16 19.59 2.41
C GLY A 371 27.94 18.30 2.57
N THR A 372 28.67 18.21 3.66
CA THR A 372 29.60 17.14 4.03
C THR A 372 28.96 15.74 3.92
N TRP A 373 29.41 14.98 2.90
CA TRP A 373 29.55 13.52 2.76
C TRP A 373 28.58 12.47 3.34
N SER A 374 27.51 12.76 4.10
CA SER A 374 26.67 11.69 4.67
C SER A 374 25.25 11.52 4.09
N ASP A 375 24.66 12.49 3.40
CA ASP A 375 23.33 12.31 2.79
C ASP A 375 23.10 13.29 1.61
N LYS A 376 23.77 13.07 0.47
CA LYS A 376 23.33 13.70 -0.79
C LYS A 376 21.98 13.11 -1.17
N LYS A 377 20.88 13.71 -0.71
CA LYS A 377 19.54 13.39 -1.20
C LYS A 377 19.48 13.80 -2.66
N LYS A 378 19.51 12.82 -3.56
CA LYS A 378 19.17 13.05 -4.96
C LYS A 378 17.70 13.45 -5.01
N ASP A 379 17.42 14.71 -5.32
CA ASP A 379 16.04 15.13 -5.60
C ASP A 379 15.67 14.54 -6.96
N VAL A 380 14.54 13.84 -7.02
CA VAL A 380 13.98 13.38 -8.29
C VAL A 380 13.18 14.55 -8.87
N ALA A 381 13.36 14.84 -10.16
CA ALA A 381 12.65 15.89 -10.87
C ALA A 381 11.97 15.35 -12.12
N LEU A 382 10.71 15.76 -12.34
CA LEU A 382 10.03 15.58 -13.62
C LEU A 382 10.44 16.64 -14.63
N ASN A 383 10.79 16.20 -15.82
CA ASN A 383 10.98 17.05 -16.98
C ASN A 383 9.88 16.72 -17.98
N TYR A 384 8.89 17.59 -18.07
CA TYR A 384 7.86 17.51 -19.08
C TYR A 384 8.50 17.74 -20.45
N THR A 385 8.31 16.77 -21.34
CA THR A 385 8.87 16.78 -22.70
C THR A 385 7.77 16.99 -23.74
N TYR A 386 6.51 16.77 -23.37
CA TYR A 386 5.34 17.06 -24.20
C TYR A 386 4.14 17.37 -23.32
N LEU A 387 3.41 18.44 -23.65
CA LEU A 387 2.14 18.82 -23.03
C LEU A 387 1.24 19.43 -24.09
N ILE A 388 -0.05 19.13 -24.05
CA ILE A 388 -1.07 19.89 -24.78
C ILE A 388 -1.81 20.85 -23.85
N ASP A 389 -2.27 21.97 -24.39
CA ASP A 389 -3.20 22.87 -23.71
C ASP A 389 -4.66 22.41 -23.87
N GLU A 390 -5.58 23.18 -23.30
CA GLU A 390 -7.04 22.94 -23.38
C GLU A 390 -7.62 22.97 -24.80
N ASN A 391 -6.89 23.57 -25.76
CA ASN A 391 -7.26 23.61 -27.17
C ASN A 391 -6.56 22.51 -28.00
N GLY A 392 -5.83 21.60 -27.34
CA GLY A 392 -5.09 20.53 -27.99
C GLY A 392 -3.80 20.98 -28.68
N LYS A 393 -3.34 22.21 -28.45
CA LYS A 393 -2.09 22.74 -29.00
C LYS A 393 -0.91 22.29 -28.16
N GLU A 394 0.14 21.80 -28.82
CA GLU A 394 1.38 21.42 -28.17
C GLU A 394 2.10 22.64 -27.57
N LEU A 395 2.44 22.54 -26.29
CA LEU A 395 3.22 23.52 -25.55
C LEU A 395 4.70 23.19 -25.71
N VAL A 396 5.38 23.90 -26.61
CA VAL A 396 6.84 23.83 -26.73
C VAL A 396 7.47 24.58 -25.55
N PHE A 397 8.11 23.86 -24.63
CA PHE A 397 8.67 24.40 -23.38
C PHE A 397 9.75 25.48 -23.55
N GLU A 398 10.29 25.65 -24.75
CA GLU A 398 11.21 26.75 -25.06
C GLU A 398 10.49 28.11 -25.13
N LYS A 399 9.17 28.14 -25.38
CA LYS A 399 8.37 29.37 -25.56
C LYS A 399 7.29 29.59 -24.51
N PHE A 400 6.77 28.55 -23.88
CA PHE A 400 5.66 28.65 -22.91
C PHE A 400 6.11 28.42 -21.47
N THR A 401 5.86 29.40 -20.60
CA THR A 401 6.14 29.34 -19.15
C THR A 401 4.92 29.04 -18.31
N SER A 402 3.72 28.96 -18.91
CA SER A 402 2.50 28.68 -18.14
C SER A 402 1.37 28.11 -19.00
N ARG A 403 0.43 27.40 -18.35
CA ARG A 403 -0.87 27.04 -18.91
C ARG A 403 -1.97 27.20 -17.86
N SER A 404 -3.21 27.26 -18.30
CA SER A 404 -4.36 27.16 -17.41
C SER A 404 -5.24 25.99 -17.84
N PHE A 405 -6.02 25.47 -16.90
CA PHE A 405 -7.08 24.51 -17.22
C PHE A 405 -8.24 24.70 -16.23
N TYR A 406 -9.46 24.45 -16.70
CA TYR A 406 -10.66 24.51 -15.87
C TYR A 406 -10.93 23.15 -15.22
N ASP A 407 -11.19 23.19 -13.91
CA ASP A 407 -11.68 22.09 -13.12
C ASP A 407 -13.21 22.13 -13.07
N PRO A 408 -13.92 21.26 -13.80
CA PRO A 408 -15.38 21.25 -13.80
C PRO A 408 -15.99 20.79 -12.47
N ILE A 409 -15.25 20.03 -11.65
CA ILE A 409 -15.75 19.47 -10.39
C ILE A 409 -15.77 20.57 -9.32
N ARG A 410 -14.69 21.33 -9.22
CA ARG A 410 -14.59 22.43 -8.25
C ARG A 410 -15.05 23.78 -8.79
N LYS A 411 -15.25 23.86 -10.10
CA LYS A 411 -15.50 25.09 -10.83
C LYS A 411 -14.39 26.11 -10.62
N LEU A 412 -13.14 25.65 -10.62
CA LEU A 412 -11.94 26.49 -10.44
C LEU A 412 -11.09 26.51 -11.71
N THR A 413 -10.38 27.60 -11.96
CA THR A 413 -9.34 27.63 -12.99
C THR A 413 -7.98 27.52 -12.32
N PHE A 414 -7.24 26.48 -12.68
CA PHE A 414 -5.88 26.29 -12.21
C PHE A 414 -4.89 26.89 -13.20
N HIS A 415 -3.82 27.46 -12.66
CA HIS A 415 -2.70 28.02 -13.39
C HIS A 415 -1.45 27.24 -13.02
N GLN A 416 -0.73 26.80 -14.04
CA GLN A 416 0.53 26.10 -13.92
C GLN A 416 1.65 26.94 -14.49
N GLU A 417 2.74 27.06 -13.77
CA GLU A 417 3.96 27.74 -14.22
C GLU A 417 5.09 26.73 -14.38
N PHE A 418 5.77 26.76 -15.51
CA PHE A 418 6.88 25.88 -15.86
C PHE A 418 8.17 26.68 -16.05
N LYS A 419 9.30 26.07 -15.68
CA LYS A 419 10.64 26.60 -15.93
C LYS A 419 11.55 25.48 -16.41
N ARG A 420 12.09 25.60 -17.62
CA ARG A 420 12.98 24.60 -18.24
C ARG A 420 12.37 23.19 -18.22
N GLY A 421 11.10 23.09 -18.62
CA GLY A 421 10.36 21.82 -18.64
C GLY A 421 9.97 21.27 -17.26
N LYS A 422 10.21 21.98 -16.15
CA LYS A 422 9.81 21.56 -14.80
C LYS A 422 8.60 22.35 -14.33
N LEU A 423 7.61 21.69 -13.72
CA LEU A 423 6.51 22.39 -13.05
C LEU A 423 7.08 23.10 -11.81
N GLU A 424 6.92 24.42 -11.73
CA GLU A 424 7.36 25.21 -10.56
C GLU A 424 6.20 25.43 -9.58
N LYS A 425 5.00 25.69 -10.09
CA LYS A 425 3.83 26.02 -9.26
C LYS A 425 2.55 25.61 -9.96
N THR A 426 1.59 25.18 -9.15
CA THR A 426 0.17 25.16 -9.50
C THR A 426 -0.60 26.00 -8.49
N TYR A 427 -1.53 26.84 -8.93
CA TYR A 427 -2.40 27.62 -8.04
C TYR A 427 -3.74 27.95 -8.71
N TYR A 428 -4.72 28.33 -7.91
CA TYR A 428 -5.95 28.97 -8.39
C TYR A 428 -6.14 30.31 -7.65
N VAL A 429 -7.06 31.13 -8.15
CA VAL A 429 -7.38 32.45 -7.57
C VAL A 429 -8.80 32.42 -7.01
N GLU A 430 -8.94 32.78 -5.74
CA GLU A 430 -10.23 32.88 -5.07
C GLU A 430 -10.96 34.18 -5.41
N GLU A 431 -12.26 34.22 -5.13
CA GLU A 431 -13.03 35.47 -5.06
C GLU A 431 -12.33 36.41 -4.07
N GLY A 432 -11.92 37.59 -4.54
CA GLY A 432 -11.07 38.53 -3.80
C GLY A 432 -9.57 38.51 -4.18
N GLY A 433 -9.17 37.72 -5.18
CA GLY A 433 -7.83 37.77 -5.76
C GLY A 433 -6.76 37.02 -4.98
N ARG A 434 -7.13 36.31 -3.89
CA ARG A 434 -6.19 35.51 -3.10
C ARG A 434 -5.74 34.29 -3.90
N LYS A 435 -4.42 34.16 -4.11
CA LYS A 435 -3.83 32.96 -4.72
C LYS A 435 -3.72 31.85 -3.69
N VAL A 436 -4.28 30.68 -4.02
CA VAL A 436 -4.15 29.47 -3.23
C VAL A 436 -3.33 28.46 -4.03
N TYR A 437 -2.17 28.10 -3.49
CA TYR A 437 -1.22 27.23 -4.17
C TYR A 437 -1.50 25.77 -3.84
N LEU A 438 -1.25 24.90 -4.79
CA LEU A 438 -1.16 23.47 -4.50
C LEU A 438 0.25 23.21 -4.01
N ALA A 439 0.40 22.78 -2.76
CA ALA A 439 1.70 22.36 -2.27
C ALA A 439 2.00 20.99 -2.86
N CYS A 440 2.55 21.00 -4.08
CA CYS A 440 2.96 19.82 -4.81
C CYS A 440 4.37 19.43 -4.38
N GLY A 441 5.44 20.12 -4.78
CA GLY A 441 6.80 19.59 -4.59
C GLY A 441 7.56 20.08 -3.35
N ARG A 442 8.48 19.21 -2.88
CA ARG A 442 9.30 19.30 -1.64
C ARG A 442 8.46 19.00 -0.41
N PRO A 443 9.03 18.42 0.67
CA PRO A 443 8.30 18.26 1.91
C PRO A 443 7.82 19.63 2.34
N SER A 444 6.55 19.94 2.01
CA SER A 444 5.78 20.90 2.75
C SER A 444 6.07 20.48 4.18
N LYS A 445 6.57 21.41 4.99
CA LYS A 445 6.98 21.07 6.35
C LYS A 445 5.76 20.73 7.22
N PHE A 446 4.63 20.41 6.58
CA PHE A 446 3.50 19.68 7.12
C PHE A 446 4.03 18.43 7.81
N LYS A 447 3.87 18.42 9.13
CA LYS A 447 4.55 17.43 9.98
C LYS A 447 3.73 16.14 10.00
N VAL A 448 3.66 15.42 8.88
CA VAL A 448 2.87 14.18 8.81
C VAL A 448 3.28 13.18 9.89
N LEU A 449 4.57 13.08 10.22
CA LEU A 449 5.04 12.23 11.33
C LEU A 449 4.44 12.61 12.68
N ARG A 450 4.24 13.91 12.93
CA ARG A 450 3.58 14.38 14.15
C ARG A 450 2.09 14.04 14.12
N LEU A 451 1.45 14.24 12.97
CA LEU A 451 0.04 13.89 12.78
C LEU A 451 -0.18 12.38 12.96
N SER A 452 0.69 11.57 12.36
CA SER A 452 0.71 10.11 12.47
C SER A 452 0.94 9.65 13.90
N ARG A 453 1.85 10.30 14.65
CA ARG A 453 2.04 10.01 16.07
C ARG A 453 0.77 10.30 16.87
N VAL A 454 0.17 11.48 16.71
CA VAL A 454 -1.05 11.84 17.46
C VAL A 454 -2.20 10.91 17.09
N PHE A 455 -2.37 10.61 15.81
CA PHE A 455 -3.38 9.67 15.35
C PHE A 455 -3.14 8.29 15.97
N SER A 456 -1.91 7.78 15.92
CA SER A 456 -1.54 6.49 16.52
C SER A 456 -1.70 6.45 18.04
N ASP A 457 -1.35 7.54 18.74
CA ASP A 457 -1.45 7.67 20.19
C ASP A 457 -2.92 7.64 20.66
N ARG A 458 -3.89 8.03 19.81
CA ARG A 458 -5.32 7.87 20.10
C ARG A 458 -5.72 6.40 20.23
N PHE A 459 -4.97 5.49 19.60
CA PHE A 459 -5.23 4.04 19.64
C PHE A 459 -4.25 3.26 20.52
N TYR A 460 -3.12 3.87 20.90
CA TYR A 460 -2.14 3.23 21.76
C TYR A 460 -2.49 3.47 23.24
N ILE A 461 -2.92 2.41 23.93
CA ILE A 461 -3.06 2.43 25.39
C ILE A 461 -1.80 1.79 25.98
N PRO A 462 -0.91 2.56 26.62
CA PRO A 462 0.22 1.97 27.33
C PRO A 462 -0.28 1.08 28.47
N GLY A 463 0.40 -0.06 28.64
CA GLY A 463 -0.02 -1.11 29.56
C GLY A 463 -0.38 -0.67 30.99
N LYS A 464 -1.32 -1.43 31.56
CA LYS A 464 -1.84 -1.44 32.94
C LYS A 464 -2.86 -0.39 33.35
N GLN A 465 -2.95 0.79 32.72
CA GLN A 465 -4.00 1.75 33.06
C GLN A 465 -5.16 1.68 32.06
N SER A 466 -6.24 1.01 32.51
CA SER A 466 -7.59 0.94 31.93
C SER A 466 -7.87 -0.13 30.86
N ILE A 467 -7.96 -1.39 31.31
CA ILE A 467 -8.74 -2.44 30.62
C ILE A 467 -10.17 -1.93 30.31
N LYS A 468 -10.74 -1.04 31.14
CA LYS A 468 -12.05 -0.40 30.94
C LYS A 468 -12.12 0.66 29.82
N LYS A 469 -10.99 1.18 29.32
CA LYS A 469 -10.95 2.15 28.22
C LYS A 469 -10.45 1.49 26.92
N ALA A 470 -9.65 0.43 27.05
CA ALA A 470 -9.29 -0.48 25.97
C ALA A 470 -10.50 -1.20 25.37
N SER A 471 -11.49 -1.55 26.20
CA SER A 471 -12.74 -2.16 25.72
C SER A 471 -13.46 -1.29 24.68
N LYS A 472 -13.35 0.05 24.77
CA LYS A 472 -14.03 1.00 23.87
C LYS A 472 -13.29 1.15 22.52
N ILE A 473 -11.96 1.21 22.51
CA ILE A 473 -11.18 1.30 21.26
C ILE A 473 -11.18 -0.03 20.50
N ASP A 474 -11.16 -1.16 21.22
CA ASP A 474 -11.34 -2.47 20.59
C ASP A 474 -12.76 -2.67 20.05
N THR A 475 -13.75 -1.84 20.43
CA THR A 475 -15.10 -1.84 19.81
C THR A 475 -15.18 -1.00 18.52
N VAL A 476 -14.47 0.14 18.43
CA VAL A 476 -14.67 1.12 17.35
C VAL A 476 -14.25 0.61 15.96
N MET A 477 -13.38 -0.40 15.86
CA MET A 477 -12.92 -0.93 14.57
C MET A 477 -13.17 -2.44 14.36
N VAL A 478 -14.04 -3.06 15.16
CA VAL A 478 -14.26 -4.52 15.08
C VAL A 478 -14.73 -4.91 13.69
N SER A 479 -15.70 -4.19 13.13
CA SER A 479 -16.24 -4.48 11.81
C SER A 479 -15.19 -4.28 10.72
N ALA A 480 -14.40 -3.20 10.77
CA ALA A 480 -13.32 -2.99 9.81
C ALA A 480 -12.27 -4.11 9.86
N ILE A 481 -11.94 -4.60 11.06
CA ILE A 481 -11.01 -5.73 11.24
C ILE A 481 -11.62 -7.03 10.72
N ALA A 482 -12.90 -7.29 11.03
CA ALA A 482 -13.61 -8.50 10.62
C ALA A 482 -13.78 -8.58 9.10
N ASP A 483 -14.13 -7.46 8.46
CA ASP A 483 -14.18 -7.33 7.00
C ASP A 483 -12.77 -7.30 6.39
N GLY A 484 -11.75 -7.14 7.22
CA GLY A 484 -10.37 -7.07 6.80
C GLY A 484 -10.08 -5.84 5.94
N ALA A 485 -10.81 -4.74 6.16
CA ALA A 485 -10.70 -3.53 5.39
C ALA A 485 -9.29 -2.95 5.50
N LYS A 486 -8.54 -2.90 4.40
CA LYS A 486 -7.31 -2.11 4.26
C LYS A 486 -7.59 -0.97 3.29
N GLN A 487 -7.60 0.26 3.78
CA GLN A 487 -8.05 1.39 2.98
C GLN A 487 -7.25 2.64 3.29
N THR A 488 -7.08 3.49 2.27
CA THR A 488 -6.52 4.83 2.43
C THR A 488 -7.62 5.85 2.25
N GLY A 489 -7.91 6.62 3.31
CA GLY A 489 -8.73 7.82 3.25
C GLY A 489 -7.90 8.99 2.71
N LEU A 490 -8.50 9.85 1.89
CA LEU A 490 -7.84 11.02 1.35
C LEU A 490 -8.46 12.27 1.95
N VAL A 491 -7.68 13.05 2.69
CA VAL A 491 -8.16 14.25 3.37
C VAL A 491 -7.59 15.47 2.69
N TRP A 492 -8.44 16.23 2.02
CA TRP A 492 -8.10 17.55 1.54
C TRP A 492 -8.09 18.54 2.70
N MET A 493 -7.09 19.42 2.72
CA MET A 493 -6.96 20.48 3.71
C MET A 493 -6.54 21.78 3.01
N LYS A 494 -7.21 22.87 3.36
CA LYS A 494 -6.82 24.23 2.98
C LYS A 494 -6.18 24.91 4.17
N ILE A 495 -4.99 25.48 3.95
CA ILE A 495 -4.13 26.02 5.00
C ILE A 495 -3.78 27.46 4.65
N SER A 496 -4.06 28.38 5.57
CA SER A 496 -3.77 29.81 5.43
C SER A 496 -2.26 30.11 5.38
N GLU A 497 -1.91 31.36 5.03
CA GLU A 497 -0.54 31.89 5.10
C GLU A 497 0.04 31.77 6.52
N SER A 498 -0.81 31.74 7.55
CA SER A 498 -0.39 31.61 8.93
C SER A 498 -0.11 30.16 9.34
N GLY A 499 -0.50 29.18 8.52
CA GLY A 499 -0.38 27.74 8.83
C GLY A 499 -1.59 27.16 9.56
N ILE A 500 -2.68 27.91 9.70
CA ILE A 500 -3.93 27.40 10.27
C ILE A 500 -4.71 26.67 9.17
N VAL A 501 -5.20 25.46 9.48
CA VAL A 501 -6.14 24.72 8.63
C VAL A 501 -7.49 25.45 8.64
N GLU A 502 -7.84 26.11 7.52
CA GLU A 502 -9.08 26.88 7.37
C GLU A 502 -10.28 25.95 7.15
N SER A 503 -10.07 24.86 6.41
CA SER A 503 -11.09 23.86 6.12
C SER A 503 -10.44 22.52 5.76
N TRP A 504 -11.19 21.45 5.92
CA TRP A 504 -10.82 20.11 5.49
C TRP A 504 -12.03 19.37 4.94
N LYS A 505 -11.78 18.39 4.08
CA LYS A 505 -12.82 17.53 3.48
C LYS A 505 -12.26 16.14 3.25
N LEU A 506 -13.01 15.12 3.64
CA LEU A 506 -12.73 13.76 3.21
C LEU A 506 -13.12 13.63 1.73
N LEU A 507 -12.12 13.40 0.87
CA LEU A 507 -12.32 13.28 -0.58
C LEU A 507 -12.79 11.89 -0.98
N LYS A 508 -12.28 10.84 -0.32
CA LYS A 508 -12.65 9.46 -0.62
C LYS A 508 -13.90 9.05 0.15
N THR A 509 -14.99 8.85 -0.57
CA THR A 509 -16.19 8.15 -0.10
C THR A 509 -15.97 6.63 -0.23
N GLY A 510 -16.60 5.82 0.65
CA GLY A 510 -16.45 4.36 0.63
C GLY A 510 -15.34 3.79 1.52
N LEU A 511 -14.84 4.59 2.47
CA LEU A 511 -14.18 4.01 3.64
C LEU A 511 -15.15 3.12 4.42
N HIS A 512 -14.64 2.11 5.09
CA HIS A 512 -15.37 1.40 6.11
C HIS A 512 -15.92 2.41 7.12
N ALA A 513 -17.17 2.23 7.57
CA ALA A 513 -17.86 3.16 8.46
C ALA A 513 -16.99 3.53 9.68
N ASP A 514 -16.43 2.53 10.36
CA ASP A 514 -15.46 2.68 11.46
C ASP A 514 -14.29 3.62 11.13
N TYR A 515 -13.69 3.47 9.95
CA TYR A 515 -12.56 4.33 9.54
C TYR A 515 -13.00 5.74 9.23
N GLN A 516 -14.18 5.89 8.61
CA GLN A 516 -14.72 7.20 8.28
C GLN A 516 -15.10 7.97 9.54
N GLU A 517 -15.82 7.34 10.46
CA GLU A 517 -16.21 7.91 11.75
C GLU A 517 -14.96 8.35 12.52
N GLU A 518 -14.00 7.43 12.71
CA GLU A 518 -12.79 7.72 13.47
C GLU A 518 -11.94 8.84 12.83
N LEU A 519 -11.79 8.84 11.51
CA LEU A 519 -11.08 9.90 10.79
C LEU A 519 -11.82 11.24 10.93
N THR A 520 -13.13 11.24 10.80
CA THR A 520 -13.97 12.45 10.92
C THR A 520 -13.89 13.02 12.33
N ASP A 521 -14.01 12.18 13.35
CA ASP A 521 -13.85 12.55 14.75
C ASP A 521 -12.46 13.13 15.01
N PHE A 522 -11.43 12.48 14.48
CA PHE A 522 -10.05 12.94 14.65
C PHE A 522 -9.85 14.33 14.05
N LEU A 523 -10.32 14.54 12.82
CA LEU A 523 -10.20 15.80 12.11
C LEU A 523 -11.04 16.90 12.77
N THR A 524 -12.25 16.58 13.23
CA THR A 524 -13.12 17.53 13.94
C THR A 524 -12.50 17.96 15.26
N ALA A 525 -11.97 17.02 16.05
CA ALA A 525 -11.33 17.31 17.33
C ALA A 525 -10.06 18.18 17.18
N HIS A 526 -9.31 18.03 16.08
CA HIS A 526 -8.01 18.70 15.90
C HIS A 526 -8.04 19.94 15.01
N TYR A 527 -9.01 20.03 14.10
CA TYR A 527 -9.10 21.06 13.07
C TYR A 527 -10.51 21.68 12.96
N GLY A 528 -11.44 21.32 13.85
CA GLY A 528 -12.75 21.98 13.92
C GLY A 528 -12.64 23.42 14.45
N GLN A 529 -13.61 24.26 14.09
CA GLN A 529 -13.64 25.69 14.46
C GLN A 529 -13.58 25.94 15.97
N ASN A 530 -14.12 25.01 16.77
CA ASN A 530 -14.14 25.08 18.24
C ASN A 530 -12.99 24.31 18.90
N SER A 531 -12.02 23.81 18.13
CA SER A 531 -10.89 23.09 18.70
C SER A 531 -9.98 24.08 19.43
N GLU A 532 -9.94 24.02 20.76
CA GLU A 532 -8.93 24.71 21.60
C GLU A 532 -7.49 24.34 21.19
N LEU A 533 -7.34 23.22 20.50
CA LEU A 533 -6.07 22.69 20.03
C LEU A 533 -5.70 23.16 18.62
N THR A 534 -6.36 24.19 18.05
CA THR A 534 -6.21 24.58 16.63
C THR A 534 -4.76 24.54 16.20
N ARG A 535 -4.39 23.47 15.50
CA ARG A 535 -2.97 23.17 15.30
C ARG A 535 -2.44 24.06 14.19
N LYS A 536 -1.47 24.88 14.55
CA LYS A 536 -0.71 25.67 13.59
C LYS A 536 0.33 24.77 12.90
N GLU A 537 0.05 24.42 11.66
CA GLU A 537 1.00 23.79 10.77
C GLU A 537 2.06 24.80 10.34
N LYS A 538 3.17 24.32 9.78
CA LYS A 538 4.20 25.23 9.27
C LYS A 538 3.72 25.86 7.95
N PRO A 539 3.70 27.19 7.83
CA PRO A 539 3.31 27.85 6.58
C PRO A 539 4.11 27.37 5.39
N TYR A 540 3.42 27.16 4.27
CA TYR A 540 4.07 26.97 2.97
C TYR A 540 4.67 28.30 2.49
N ARG A 541 5.81 28.22 1.81
CA ARG A 541 6.53 29.41 1.35
C ARG A 541 6.95 29.28 -0.10
N ILE A 542 6.68 30.31 -0.88
CA ILE A 542 7.12 30.43 -2.27
C ILE A 542 8.02 31.65 -2.37
N LYS A 543 9.28 31.44 -2.79
CA LYS A 543 10.32 32.48 -2.81
C LYS A 543 10.41 33.23 -1.47
N GLY A 544 10.35 32.49 -0.36
CA GLY A 544 10.44 33.02 1.01
C GLY A 544 9.16 33.61 1.59
N LYS A 545 8.15 33.94 0.76
CA LYS A 545 6.87 34.51 1.20
C LYS A 545 5.90 33.42 1.63
N LYS A 546 5.21 33.61 2.76
CA LYS A 546 4.15 32.72 3.21
C LYS A 546 2.96 32.84 2.26
N VAL A 547 2.36 31.72 1.91
CA VAL A 547 1.21 31.66 0.99
C VAL A 547 0.14 30.72 1.53
N ALA A 548 -1.11 30.98 1.19
CA ALA A 548 -2.19 30.02 1.36
C ALA A 548 -1.94 28.82 0.42
N HIS A 549 -2.25 27.63 0.89
CA HIS A 549 -2.07 26.43 0.10
C HIS A 549 -3.07 25.33 0.45
N GLU A 550 -3.25 24.42 -0.50
CA GLU A 550 -3.97 23.18 -0.28
C GLU A 550 -3.00 22.00 -0.31
N ILE A 551 -3.36 20.98 0.46
CA ILE A 551 -2.76 19.67 0.44
C ILE A 551 -3.84 18.61 0.47
N VAL A 552 -3.55 17.45 -0.08
CA VAL A 552 -4.29 16.23 0.24
C VAL A 552 -3.36 15.32 1.06
N VAL A 553 -3.89 14.75 2.14
CA VAL A 553 -3.13 13.92 3.09
C VAL A 553 -3.76 12.52 3.08
N PRO A 554 -2.99 11.48 2.72
CA PRO A 554 -3.48 10.11 2.81
C PRO A 554 -3.41 9.62 4.26
N PHE A 555 -4.53 9.08 4.74
CA PHE A 555 -4.67 8.35 5.99
C PHE A 555 -4.87 6.88 5.67
N THR A 556 -3.81 6.08 5.82
CA THR A 556 -3.81 4.66 5.50
C THR A 556 -4.15 3.86 6.76
N PHE A 557 -5.26 3.15 6.70
CA PHE A 557 -5.68 2.18 7.70
C PHE A 557 -5.21 0.80 7.25
N THR A 558 -4.29 0.24 8.01
CA THR A 558 -3.74 -1.10 7.77
C THR A 558 -3.82 -1.90 9.05
N PHE A 559 -4.20 -3.17 8.90
CA PHE A 559 -3.93 -4.16 9.93
C PHE A 559 -2.74 -4.97 9.45
N SER A 560 -1.65 -4.98 10.22
CA SER A 560 -0.54 -5.92 9.95
C SER A 560 -1.09 -7.32 10.17
N ARG A 561 -1.51 -7.93 9.06
CA ARG A 561 -1.91 -9.31 9.04
C ARG A 561 -0.68 -10.17 9.10
N PHE A 562 -0.87 -11.42 9.48
CA PHE A 562 0.20 -12.39 9.47
C PHE A 562 0.83 -12.51 8.07
N TYR A 563 0.07 -12.31 6.99
CA TYR A 563 0.51 -12.38 5.60
C TYR A 563 0.77 -11.13 4.83
N ASP A 564 0.44 -9.97 5.38
CA ASP A 564 0.92 -8.75 4.76
C ASP A 564 2.44 -8.82 4.87
N LEU A 565 3.09 -8.94 3.71
CA LEU A 565 4.38 -8.30 3.54
C LEU A 565 4.17 -6.95 4.23
N GLU A 566 4.98 -6.62 5.24
CA GLU A 566 5.33 -5.21 5.35
C GLU A 566 5.85 -4.92 3.97
N ASP A 567 4.96 -4.36 3.16
CA ASP A 567 5.22 -3.93 1.84
C ASP A 567 6.25 -2.84 2.08
N LYS A 568 7.53 -3.23 2.17
CA LYS A 568 8.70 -2.39 2.15
C LYS A 568 8.86 -1.86 0.73
N TYR A 569 7.74 -1.48 0.14
CA TYR A 569 7.49 -0.53 -0.92
C TYR A 569 7.94 0.87 -0.48
N TYR A 570 9.08 0.93 0.23
CA TYR A 570 9.83 2.16 0.50
C TYR A 570 10.15 2.89 -0.80
N TYR A 571 10.14 2.20 -1.94
CA TYR A 571 10.33 2.78 -3.26
C TYR A 571 9.04 3.15 -4.02
N MET A 572 7.87 2.57 -3.70
CA MET A 572 6.57 3.10 -4.20
C MET A 572 5.96 4.17 -3.29
N ARG A 573 6.65 4.55 -2.20
CA ARG A 573 6.35 5.78 -1.43
C ARG A 573 6.44 7.07 -2.26
N TRP A 574 6.76 6.99 -3.54
CA TRP A 574 6.65 8.13 -4.45
C TRP A 574 5.23 8.41 -4.89
N ASN A 575 4.25 7.54 -4.59
CA ASN A 575 2.87 7.93 -4.75
C ASN A 575 1.91 7.08 -3.88
N PRO A 576 1.50 7.53 -2.68
CA PRO A 576 0.46 6.84 -1.88
C PRO A 576 -0.88 6.70 -2.61
N PHE A 577 -1.06 7.38 -3.75
CA PHE A 577 -2.18 7.24 -4.66
C PHE A 577 -2.05 6.04 -5.61
N LEU A 578 -0.84 5.55 -5.88
CA LEU A 578 -0.65 4.25 -6.55
C LEU A 578 -1.12 3.09 -5.67
N MET A 579 -1.02 3.18 -4.34
CA MET A 579 -1.63 2.17 -3.46
C MET A 579 -3.17 2.20 -3.44
N ASN A 580 -3.79 3.27 -3.93
CA ASN A 580 -5.24 3.31 -4.18
C ASN A 580 -5.64 2.64 -5.51
N GLN A 581 -4.68 2.28 -6.39
CA GLN A 581 -4.95 1.53 -7.62
C GLN A 581 -5.64 0.20 -7.34
N PHE A 582 -5.47 -0.34 -6.14
CA PHE A 582 -6.11 -1.60 -5.77
C PHE A 582 -7.58 -1.43 -5.42
N ALA A 583 -8.13 -0.22 -5.27
CA ALA A 583 -9.52 -0.05 -4.87
C ALA A 583 -10.28 1.03 -5.64
N PRO A 584 -10.85 0.76 -6.84
CA PRO A 584 -11.76 1.69 -7.45
C PRO A 584 -12.97 1.97 -6.56
N GLY A 585 -13.22 3.26 -6.39
CA GLY A 585 -14.33 3.81 -5.63
C GLY A 585 -15.68 3.40 -6.21
N ILE A 586 -16.64 3.33 -5.29
CA ILE A 586 -18.04 2.96 -5.43
C ILE A 586 -18.74 3.78 -6.54
N HIS A 587 -19.59 3.10 -7.32
CA HIS A 587 -20.55 3.71 -8.24
C HIS A 587 -21.53 4.64 -7.51
N PHE A 588 -21.58 5.90 -7.92
CA PHE A 588 -22.73 6.76 -7.67
C PHE A 588 -23.77 6.53 -8.77
N SER A 589 -24.93 5.99 -8.42
CA SER A 589 -26.14 6.28 -9.18
C SER A 589 -26.56 7.72 -8.84
N LEU A 590 -26.53 8.60 -9.83
CA LEU A 590 -27.28 9.87 -9.76
C LEU A 590 -28.78 9.59 -9.80
#